data_AF-A0A9E5N111-F1
#
_entry.id   AF-A0A9E5N111-F1
#
_cell.length_a   1.000
_cell.length_b   1.000
_cell.length_c   1.000
_cell.angle_alpha   90.00
_cell.angle_beta   90.00
_cell.angle_gamma   90.00
#
_symmetry.space_group_name_H-M   'P 1'
#
loop_
_entity.id
_entity.type
_entity.pdbx_description
1 polymer ?
#
loop_
_entity_poly.entity_id
_entity_poly.type
_entity_poly.pdbx_seq_one_letter_code
_entity_poly.pdbx_strand_id
1 'polypeptide(L)'
;MKNIYWRPRAVSRTALVLIAVGSLVGLLLVENLKTVKHRPYHDQKLAAAKVAAEAMERIYYARLETSAPMDVATDPAQSGMIGLPMSAVTSISGALSAKQTTVNPNFAAVIVEMLRRAKIEEGDVVACGLSGSFPALNICLYAALETVRAKPIVISSAAASQWGANVPELLWLDMERILYEDEIFETRSVATSVGGYEDRGLGMTEEGVRLIQEGIQRNEVDLLEVASFEESIEQRLQIYRR
;
A
#
# COMPACT_ATOMS: atom_id res chain seq x y z
N MET A 1 -28.49 2.28 -75.17
CA MET A 1 -27.99 2.74 -73.85
C MET A 1 -26.60 2.15 -73.65
N LYS A 2 -25.54 2.98 -73.53
CA LYS A 2 -24.18 2.50 -73.23
C LYS A 2 -24.06 2.32 -71.72
N ASN A 3 -23.83 1.09 -71.27
CA ASN A 3 -23.58 0.81 -69.85
C ASN A 3 -22.23 1.42 -69.44
N ILE A 4 -22.27 2.41 -68.54
CA ILE A 4 -21.08 3.00 -67.91
C ILE A 4 -20.57 1.97 -66.89
N TYR A 5 -19.50 1.26 -67.23
CA TYR A 5 -18.78 0.41 -66.27
C TYR A 5 -17.80 1.29 -65.48
N TRP A 6 -18.13 1.58 -64.22
CA TRP A 6 -17.19 2.17 -63.27
C TRP A 6 -16.07 1.15 -62.99
N ARG A 7 -14.89 1.34 -63.58
CA ARG A 7 -13.67 0.61 -63.20
C ARG A 7 -12.98 1.42 -62.10
N PRO A 8 -12.88 0.93 -60.85
CA PRO A 8 -12.04 1.59 -59.87
C PRO A 8 -10.63 1.68 -60.46
N ARG A 9 -10.01 2.87 -60.40
CA ARG A 9 -8.60 3.02 -60.78
C ARG A 9 -7.81 1.99 -59.97
N ALA A 10 -7.26 0.99 -60.65
CA ALA A 10 -6.48 -0.05 -60.00
C ALA A 10 -5.32 0.63 -59.27
N VAL A 11 -5.31 0.51 -57.94
CA VAL A 11 -4.21 1.03 -57.11
C VAL A 11 -2.92 0.36 -57.59
N SER A 12 -1.87 1.16 -57.83
CA SER A 12 -0.63 0.63 -58.37
C SER A 12 -0.04 -0.43 -57.43
N ARG A 13 0.22 -1.63 -57.95
CA ARG A 13 0.87 -2.71 -57.18
C ARG A 13 2.22 -2.27 -56.63
N THR A 14 2.96 -1.44 -57.38
CA THR A 14 4.24 -0.88 -56.90
C THR A 14 4.03 0.05 -55.70
N ALA A 15 2.97 0.86 -55.71
CA ALA A 15 2.64 1.71 -54.56
C ALA A 15 2.29 0.86 -53.33
N LEU A 16 1.51 -0.21 -53.50
CA LEU A 16 1.18 -1.14 -52.41
C LEU A 16 2.42 -1.83 -51.84
N VAL A 17 3.35 -2.28 -52.70
CA VAL A 17 4.60 -2.91 -52.26
C VAL A 17 5.50 -1.91 -51.52
N LEU A 18 5.62 -0.68 -52.01
CA LEU A 18 6.41 0.36 -51.33
C LEU A 18 5.83 0.71 -49.97
N ILE A 19 4.51 0.80 -49.84
CA ILE A 19 3.84 1.02 -48.55
C ILE A 19 4.07 -0.16 -47.61
N ALA A 20 3.98 -1.40 -48.11
CA ALA A 20 4.21 -2.60 -47.30
C ALA A 20 5.66 -2.66 -46.79
N VAL A 21 6.64 -2.41 -47.68
CA VAL A 21 8.07 -2.38 -47.32
C VAL A 21 8.35 -1.23 -46.35
N GLY A 22 7.83 -0.03 -46.62
CA GLY A 22 7.97 1.11 -45.71
C GLY A 22 7.39 0.84 -44.32
N SER A 23 6.23 0.20 -44.26
CA SER A 23 5.60 -0.23 -43.00
C SER A 23 6.44 -1.27 -42.26
N LEU A 24 6.99 -2.26 -42.96
CA LEU A 24 7.87 -3.29 -42.38
C LEU A 24 9.18 -2.68 -41.86
N VAL A 25 9.80 -1.78 -42.63
CA VAL A 25 11.00 -1.06 -42.21
C VAL A 25 10.70 -0.18 -40.99
N GLY A 26 9.58 0.54 -40.98
CA GLY A 26 9.15 1.34 -39.84
C GLY A 26 8.97 0.49 -38.58
N LEU A 27 8.31 -0.68 -38.70
CA LEU A 27 8.13 -1.62 -37.60
C LEU A 27 9.48 -2.14 -37.09
N LEU A 28 10.37 -2.56 -38.00
CA LEU A 28 11.71 -3.03 -37.63
C LEU A 28 12.52 -1.95 -36.93
N LEU A 29 12.45 -0.69 -37.39
CA LEU A 29 13.13 0.42 -36.74
C LEU A 29 12.59 0.67 -35.33
N VAL A 30 11.26 0.69 -35.14
CA VAL A 30 10.65 0.88 -33.81
C VAL A 30 11.01 -0.26 -32.86
N GLU A 31 11.04 -1.50 -33.35
CA GLU A 31 11.36 -2.66 -32.53
C GLU A 31 12.86 -2.75 -32.16
N ASN A 32 13.75 -2.37 -33.07
CA ASN A 32 15.20 -2.51 -32.87
C ASN A 32 15.86 -1.26 -32.26
N LEU A 33 15.27 -0.07 -32.40
CA LEU A 33 15.82 1.20 -31.91
C LEU A 33 15.09 1.69 -30.64
N LYS A 34 14.81 0.78 -29.69
CA LYS A 34 14.19 1.14 -28.42
C LYS A 34 15.20 1.86 -27.53
N THR A 35 14.89 3.10 -27.13
CA THR A 35 15.66 3.80 -26.08
C THR A 35 14.98 3.60 -24.73
N VAL A 36 15.70 3.04 -23.76
CA VAL A 36 15.22 2.97 -22.38
C VAL A 36 15.35 4.35 -21.75
N LYS A 37 14.21 5.01 -21.46
CA LYS A 37 14.17 6.25 -20.71
C LYS A 37 13.66 5.98 -19.30
N HIS A 38 14.58 5.93 -18.35
CA HIS A 38 14.22 5.86 -16.94
C HIS A 38 13.51 7.15 -16.51
N ARG A 39 12.45 7.00 -15.72
CA ARG A 39 11.79 8.13 -15.07
C ARG A 39 12.65 8.66 -13.92
N PRO A 40 12.46 9.91 -13.48
CA PRO A 40 13.13 10.41 -12.28
C PRO A 40 12.93 9.46 -11.09
N TYR A 41 13.98 9.32 -10.28
CA TYR A 41 14.01 8.48 -9.08
C TYR A 41 13.72 7.00 -9.36
N HIS A 42 14.02 6.52 -10.58
CA HIS A 42 13.75 5.14 -10.99
C HIS A 42 14.29 4.10 -10.00
N ASP A 43 15.54 4.25 -9.57
CA ASP A 43 16.19 3.24 -8.73
C ASP A 43 15.59 3.22 -7.31
N GLN A 44 15.26 4.39 -6.76
CA GLN A 44 14.55 4.50 -5.48
C GLN A 44 13.14 3.92 -5.57
N LYS A 45 12.41 4.17 -6.66
CA LYS A 45 11.09 3.59 -6.90
C LYS A 45 11.14 2.07 -6.96
N LEU A 46 12.11 1.53 -7.67
CA LEU A 46 12.29 0.09 -7.82
C LEU A 46 12.72 -0.55 -6.49
N ALA A 47 13.63 0.09 -5.75
CA ALA A 47 14.06 -0.37 -4.43
C ALA A 47 12.88 -0.40 -3.44
N ALA A 48 12.12 0.70 -3.33
CA ALA A 48 10.96 0.78 -2.45
C ALA A 48 9.89 -0.28 -2.80
N ALA A 49 9.63 -0.51 -4.09
CA ALA A 49 8.69 -1.55 -4.52
C ALA A 49 9.18 -2.97 -4.18
N LYS A 50 10.50 -3.22 -4.26
CA LYS A 50 11.07 -4.54 -3.88
C LYS A 50 10.95 -4.79 -2.38
N VAL A 51 11.33 -3.81 -1.55
CA VAL A 51 11.22 -3.91 -0.09
C VAL A 51 9.75 -4.06 0.33
N ALA A 52 8.83 -3.32 -0.30
CA ALA A 52 7.40 -3.48 -0.02
C ALA A 52 6.89 -4.88 -0.40
N ALA A 53 7.37 -5.48 -1.49
CA ALA A 53 7.00 -6.83 -1.89
C ALA A 53 7.52 -7.88 -0.88
N GLU A 54 8.76 -7.74 -0.43
CA GLU A 54 9.39 -8.59 0.60
C GLU A 54 8.63 -8.50 1.93
N ALA A 55 8.32 -7.29 2.38
CA ALA A 55 7.51 -7.07 3.58
C ALA A 55 6.11 -7.70 3.45
N MET A 56 5.46 -7.56 2.28
CA MET A 56 4.16 -8.17 2.06
C MET A 56 4.21 -9.70 2.10
N GLU A 57 5.23 -10.30 1.47
CA GLU A 57 5.48 -11.74 1.52
C GLU A 57 5.74 -12.22 2.95
N ARG A 58 6.49 -11.45 3.75
CA ARG A 58 6.75 -11.84 5.13
C ARG A 58 5.49 -11.89 5.99
N ILE A 59 4.61 -10.91 5.82
CA ILE A 59 3.31 -10.89 6.51
C ILE A 59 2.37 -11.97 5.99
N TYR A 60 2.45 -12.35 4.72
CA TYR A 60 1.73 -13.53 4.22
C TYR A 60 2.07 -14.80 5.03
N TYR A 61 3.36 -15.04 5.30
CA TYR A 61 3.76 -16.16 6.14
C TYR A 61 3.28 -16.03 7.59
N ALA A 62 3.34 -14.84 8.18
CA ALA A 62 2.76 -14.60 9.51
C ALA A 62 1.24 -14.86 9.52
N ARG A 63 0.55 -14.53 8.42
CA ARG A 63 -0.89 -14.76 8.29
C ARG A 63 -1.24 -16.24 8.26
N LEU A 64 -0.39 -17.09 7.67
CA LEU A 64 -0.56 -18.55 7.65
C LEU A 64 -0.46 -19.18 9.05
N GLU A 65 0.21 -18.53 10.00
CA GLU A 65 0.35 -19.01 11.37
C GLU A 65 -0.88 -18.70 12.23
N THR A 66 -1.74 -17.78 11.79
CA THR A 66 -2.97 -17.43 12.50
C THR A 66 -4.06 -18.49 12.32
N SER A 67 -4.97 -18.59 13.28
CA SER A 67 -6.14 -19.48 13.15
C SER A 67 -7.19 -19.01 12.12
N ALA A 68 -7.06 -17.77 11.64
CA ALA A 68 -8.05 -17.10 10.80
C ALA A 68 -8.00 -17.59 9.34
N PRO A 69 -9.14 -17.92 8.71
CA PRO A 69 -9.15 -18.41 7.35
C PRO A 69 -8.71 -17.33 6.34
N MET A 70 -8.06 -17.77 5.26
CA MET A 70 -7.84 -16.99 4.05
C MET A 70 -8.74 -17.52 2.94
N ASP A 71 -9.52 -16.64 2.32
CA ASP A 71 -10.45 -16.99 1.25
C ASP A 71 -9.97 -16.44 -0.08
N VAL A 72 -9.65 -17.33 -1.02
CA VAL A 72 -9.20 -17.02 -2.39
C VAL A 72 -10.24 -16.18 -3.16
N ALA A 73 -11.53 -16.27 -2.82
CA ALA A 73 -12.55 -15.43 -3.43
C ALA A 73 -12.37 -13.95 -3.05
N THR A 74 -11.84 -13.67 -1.87
CA THR A 74 -11.63 -12.31 -1.34
C THR A 74 -10.20 -11.83 -1.47
N ASP A 75 -9.24 -12.76 -1.49
CA ASP A 75 -7.82 -12.50 -1.75
C ASP A 75 -7.30 -13.41 -2.89
N PRO A 76 -7.63 -13.11 -4.16
CA PRO A 76 -7.24 -13.95 -5.28
C PRO A 76 -5.73 -14.04 -5.49
N ALA A 77 -4.99 -13.02 -5.04
CA ALA A 77 -3.53 -12.99 -5.09
C ALA A 77 -2.89 -13.77 -3.92
N GLN A 78 -3.70 -14.26 -2.97
CA GLN A 78 -3.26 -14.90 -1.74
C GLN A 78 -2.18 -14.08 -1.03
N SER A 79 -2.40 -12.77 -0.94
CA SER A 79 -1.43 -11.82 -0.41
C SER A 79 -1.28 -11.87 1.11
N GLY A 80 -2.28 -12.40 1.83
CA GLY A 80 -2.32 -12.34 3.30
C GLY A 80 -2.61 -10.95 3.87
N MET A 81 -2.77 -9.93 3.02
CA MET A 81 -3.07 -8.55 3.39
C MET A 81 -4.56 -8.28 3.59
N ILE A 82 -5.41 -9.14 3.03
CA ILE A 82 -6.85 -9.01 3.13
C ILE A 82 -7.33 -9.67 4.41
N GLY A 83 -7.92 -8.85 5.28
CA GLY A 83 -8.49 -9.30 6.55
C GLY A 83 -9.81 -10.05 6.41
N LEU A 84 -10.48 -10.22 7.53
CA LEU A 84 -11.78 -10.86 7.61
C LEU A 84 -12.91 -9.90 7.17
N PRO A 85 -14.04 -10.44 6.65
CA PRO A 85 -15.25 -9.63 6.43
C PRO A 85 -15.76 -9.01 7.72
N MET A 86 -15.56 -9.70 8.86
CA MET A 86 -15.95 -9.24 10.18
C MET A 86 -15.12 -9.95 11.25
N SER A 87 -14.78 -9.25 12.33
CA SER A 87 -14.15 -9.79 13.53
C SER A 87 -14.48 -8.91 14.73
N ALA A 88 -14.16 -9.38 15.95
CA ALA A 88 -14.36 -8.60 17.17
C ALA A 88 -13.60 -7.26 17.18
N VAL A 89 -12.45 -7.20 16.50
CA VAL A 89 -11.59 -6.00 16.42
C VAL A 89 -11.88 -5.13 15.20
N THR A 90 -12.96 -5.41 14.47
CA THR A 90 -13.33 -4.57 13.32
C THR A 90 -14.09 -3.34 13.77
N SER A 91 -13.61 -2.15 13.40
CA SER A 91 -14.20 -0.88 13.84
C SER A 91 -15.39 -0.44 13.00
N ILE A 92 -15.27 -0.51 11.67
CA ILE A 92 -16.26 0.00 10.72
C ILE A 92 -16.32 -0.86 9.45
N SER A 93 -17.37 -0.64 8.67
CA SER A 93 -17.50 -1.23 7.33
C SER A 93 -16.40 -0.75 6.38
N GLY A 94 -16.05 -1.59 5.42
CA GLY A 94 -14.99 -1.31 4.45
C GLY A 94 -15.27 -1.91 3.09
N ALA A 95 -14.73 -1.30 2.03
CA ALA A 95 -14.85 -1.80 0.67
C ALA A 95 -13.72 -2.80 0.36
N LEU A 96 -14.09 -4.06 0.09
CA LEU A 96 -13.13 -5.11 -0.30
C LEU A 96 -12.28 -4.70 -1.51
N SER A 97 -12.91 -4.15 -2.54
CA SER A 97 -12.22 -3.70 -3.76
C SER A 97 -11.15 -2.63 -3.49
N ALA A 98 -11.41 -1.74 -2.52
CA ALA A 98 -10.42 -0.75 -2.10
C ALA A 98 -9.21 -1.44 -1.44
N LYS A 99 -9.43 -2.46 -0.60
CA LYS A 99 -8.32 -3.21 0.03
C LYS A 99 -7.53 -3.99 -1.00
N GLN A 100 -8.19 -4.73 -1.87
CA GLN A 100 -7.57 -5.47 -2.97
C GLN A 100 -6.72 -4.57 -3.86
N THR A 101 -7.20 -3.35 -4.16
CA THR A 101 -6.42 -2.38 -4.96
C THR A 101 -5.10 -2.03 -4.30
N THR A 102 -5.06 -1.93 -2.97
CA THR A 102 -3.84 -1.56 -2.24
C THR A 102 -2.81 -2.68 -2.13
N VAL A 103 -3.18 -3.93 -2.42
CA VAL A 103 -2.27 -5.09 -2.44
C VAL A 103 -1.43 -5.04 -3.72
N ASN A 104 -0.58 -4.03 -3.81
CA ASN A 104 0.33 -3.81 -4.91
C ASN A 104 1.57 -3.05 -4.40
N PRO A 105 2.75 -3.69 -4.35
CA PRO A 105 3.95 -3.06 -3.81
C PRO A 105 4.43 -1.86 -4.63
N ASN A 106 3.95 -1.70 -5.87
CA ASN A 106 4.26 -0.51 -6.67
C ASN A 106 3.68 0.79 -6.09
N PHE A 107 2.76 0.73 -5.11
CA PHE A 107 2.37 1.93 -4.37
C PHE A 107 3.55 2.55 -3.61
N ALA A 108 4.56 1.78 -3.22
CA ALA A 108 5.78 2.32 -2.62
C ALA A 108 6.50 3.26 -3.62
N ALA A 109 6.57 2.90 -4.91
CA ALA A 109 7.12 3.77 -5.95
C ALA A 109 6.29 5.05 -6.17
N VAL A 110 4.96 4.96 -6.01
CA VAL A 110 4.07 6.14 -6.05
C VAL A 110 4.36 7.06 -4.88
N ILE A 111 4.54 6.50 -3.67
CA ILE A 111 4.87 7.29 -2.47
C ILE A 111 6.25 7.92 -2.59
N VAL A 112 7.27 7.23 -3.12
CA VAL A 112 8.58 7.84 -3.44
C VAL A 112 8.42 9.05 -4.36
N GLU A 113 7.61 8.95 -5.41
CA GLU A 113 7.31 10.11 -6.28
C GLU A 113 6.65 11.25 -5.50
N MET A 114 5.70 10.96 -4.61
CA MET A 114 5.02 11.96 -3.78
C MET A 114 5.99 12.66 -2.82
N LEU A 115 6.85 11.90 -2.14
CA LEU A 115 7.89 12.42 -1.24
C LEU A 115 8.86 13.34 -2.01
N ARG A 116 9.29 12.94 -3.20
CA ARG A 116 10.18 13.77 -4.05
C ARG A 116 9.49 15.03 -4.56
N ARG A 117 8.19 14.98 -4.87
CA ARG A 117 7.40 16.18 -5.21
C ARG A 117 7.24 17.13 -4.03
N ALA A 118 7.12 16.58 -2.82
CA ALA A 118 7.13 17.33 -1.57
C ALA A 118 8.52 17.84 -1.17
N LYS A 119 9.56 17.54 -1.97
CA LYS A 119 10.96 17.91 -1.74
C LYS A 119 11.54 17.35 -0.45
N ILE A 120 11.09 16.15 -0.05
CA ILE A 120 11.68 15.42 1.06
C ILE A 120 13.07 14.94 0.67
N GLU A 121 14.05 15.28 1.49
CA GLU A 121 15.45 14.91 1.38
C GLU A 121 15.83 13.85 2.44
N GLU A 122 17.02 13.27 2.29
CA GLU A 122 17.57 12.34 3.26
C GLU A 122 17.75 13.04 4.61
N GLY A 123 17.28 12.41 5.68
CA GLY A 123 17.34 12.94 7.04
C GLY A 123 16.16 13.81 7.46
N ASP A 124 15.28 14.21 6.53
CA ASP A 124 14.07 14.96 6.85
C ASP A 124 13.11 14.14 7.73
N VAL A 125 12.48 14.81 8.68
CA VAL A 125 11.49 14.20 9.59
C VAL A 125 10.11 14.24 8.96
N VAL A 126 9.39 13.11 8.96
CA VAL A 126 8.05 12.98 8.37
C VAL A 126 7.07 12.46 9.41
N ALA A 127 6.12 13.30 9.81
CA ALA A 127 4.99 12.91 10.66
C ALA A 127 4.03 11.99 9.88
N CYS A 128 3.76 10.79 10.40
CA CYS A 128 3.01 9.74 9.73
C CYS A 128 1.82 9.29 10.59
N GLY A 129 0.60 9.52 10.10
CA GLY A 129 -0.61 8.95 10.69
C GLY A 129 -1.05 7.69 9.93
N LEU A 130 -1.10 6.56 10.61
CA LEU A 130 -1.47 5.27 10.01
C LEU A 130 -2.78 4.72 10.56
N SER A 131 -3.40 3.85 9.77
CA SER A 131 -4.52 3.03 10.21
C SER A 131 -4.29 1.57 9.89
N GLY A 132 -4.66 0.69 10.83
CA GLY A 132 -4.74 -0.74 10.58
C GLY A 132 -5.70 -1.12 9.44
N SER A 133 -6.52 -0.18 8.96
CA SER A 133 -7.42 -0.41 7.82
C SER A 133 -6.70 -0.69 6.49
N PHE A 134 -5.46 -0.24 6.29
CA PHE A 134 -4.74 -0.40 5.02
C PHE A 134 -3.29 -0.90 5.22
N PRO A 135 -3.10 -2.13 5.73
CA PRO A 135 -1.78 -2.66 6.07
C PRO A 135 -0.82 -2.65 4.86
N ALA A 136 -1.32 -2.97 3.66
CA ALA A 136 -0.51 -2.95 2.44
C ALA A 136 0.04 -1.55 2.09
N LEU A 137 -0.74 -0.48 2.32
CA LEU A 137 -0.25 0.90 2.11
C LEU A 137 0.70 1.34 3.21
N ASN A 138 0.49 0.89 4.44
CA ASN A 138 1.41 1.18 5.54
C ASN A 138 2.81 0.60 5.23
N ILE A 139 2.87 -0.66 4.76
CA ILE A 139 4.11 -1.28 4.26
C ILE A 139 4.74 -0.46 3.13
N CYS A 140 3.93 -0.02 2.16
CA CYS A 140 4.43 0.79 1.04
C CYS A 140 4.99 2.14 1.51
N LEU A 141 4.40 2.75 2.54
CA LEU A 141 4.87 3.99 3.14
C LEU A 141 6.23 3.81 3.82
N TYR A 142 6.38 2.76 4.64
CA TYR A 142 7.64 2.46 5.32
C TYR A 142 8.76 2.20 4.31
N ALA A 143 8.51 1.33 3.33
CA ALA A 143 9.46 1.06 2.27
C ALA A 143 9.89 2.32 1.51
N ALA A 144 8.94 3.23 1.22
CA ALA A 144 9.26 4.47 0.54
C ALA A 144 10.09 5.42 1.42
N LEU A 145 9.72 5.61 2.69
CA LEU A 145 10.39 6.52 3.63
C LEU A 145 11.82 6.05 3.92
N GLU A 146 12.02 4.76 4.18
CA GLU A 146 13.35 4.21 4.44
C GLU A 146 14.22 4.22 3.18
N THR A 147 13.65 3.92 2.01
CA THR A 147 14.40 3.99 0.74
C THR A 147 14.90 5.40 0.42
N VAL A 148 14.12 6.44 0.77
CA VAL A 148 14.58 7.83 0.63
C VAL A 148 15.36 8.33 1.86
N ARG A 149 15.52 7.49 2.89
CA ARG A 149 16.18 7.77 4.16
C ARG A 149 15.60 8.96 4.91
N ALA A 150 14.28 9.12 4.83
CA ALA A 150 13.55 10.02 5.71
C ALA A 150 13.43 9.41 7.10
N LYS A 151 13.14 10.24 8.11
CA LYS A 151 12.96 9.86 9.51
C LYS A 151 11.47 9.91 9.86
N PRO A 152 10.74 8.79 9.76
CA PRO A 152 9.33 8.77 10.13
C PRO A 152 9.13 8.91 11.64
N ILE A 153 8.16 9.73 12.05
CA ILE A 153 7.54 9.66 13.38
C ILE A 153 6.13 9.12 13.17
N VAL A 154 5.90 7.88 13.57
CA VAL A 154 4.66 7.18 13.22
C VAL A 154 3.72 7.05 14.41
N ILE A 155 2.46 7.41 14.19
CA ILE A 155 1.36 7.15 15.10
C ILE A 155 0.30 6.33 14.37
N SER A 156 0.04 5.11 14.82
CA SER A 156 -0.96 4.23 14.23
C SER A 156 -2.29 4.25 14.98
N SER A 157 -3.33 3.68 14.36
CA SER A 157 -4.52 3.21 15.05
C SER A 157 -4.59 1.68 14.94
N ALA A 158 -4.79 1.02 16.08
CA ALA A 158 -4.71 -0.44 16.17
C ALA A 158 -5.94 -1.14 15.56
N ALA A 159 -7.14 -0.59 15.73
CA ALA A 159 -8.34 -1.09 15.08
C ALA A 159 -8.29 -0.94 13.56
N ALA A 160 -8.99 -1.83 12.86
CA ALA A 160 -9.08 -1.82 11.40
C ALA A 160 -10.52 -1.93 10.92
N SER A 161 -10.83 -1.32 9.78
CA SER A 161 -12.08 -1.60 9.07
C SER A 161 -12.15 -3.04 8.57
N GLN A 162 -13.32 -3.46 8.09
CA GLN A 162 -13.46 -4.72 7.36
C GLN A 162 -12.33 -4.87 6.32
N TRP A 163 -11.84 -6.10 6.17
CA TRP A 163 -10.79 -6.47 5.21
C TRP A 163 -9.41 -5.84 5.46
N GLY A 164 -9.23 -5.05 6.52
CA GLY A 164 -7.92 -4.51 6.93
C GLY A 164 -7.12 -5.48 7.83
N ALA A 165 -6.26 -4.97 8.69
CA ALA A 165 -5.56 -5.74 9.72
C ALA A 165 -6.49 -6.07 10.91
N ASN A 166 -7.63 -6.72 10.63
CA ASN A 166 -8.68 -7.01 11.58
C ASN A 166 -8.69 -8.49 12.03
N VAL A 167 -7.54 -9.18 11.98
CA VAL A 167 -7.40 -10.48 12.65
C VAL A 167 -6.86 -10.24 14.05
N PRO A 168 -7.57 -10.66 15.12
CA PRO A 168 -7.15 -10.39 16.50
C PRO A 168 -5.73 -10.87 16.84
N GLU A 169 -5.28 -11.97 16.22
CA GLU A 169 -3.94 -12.55 16.36
C GLU A 169 -2.86 -11.81 15.57
N LEU A 170 -3.25 -10.95 14.62
CA LEU A 170 -2.37 -10.27 13.68
C LEU A 170 -2.95 -8.90 13.29
N LEU A 171 -2.95 -7.98 14.25
CA LEU A 171 -3.26 -6.57 14.05
C LEU A 171 -2.11 -5.89 13.31
N TRP A 172 -2.31 -4.63 12.92
CA TRP A 172 -1.24 -3.85 12.27
C TRP A 172 0.03 -3.76 13.14
N LEU A 173 -0.14 -3.60 14.45
CA LEU A 173 0.99 -3.53 15.39
C LEU A 173 1.80 -4.83 15.42
N ASP A 174 1.16 -5.98 15.27
CA ASP A 174 1.86 -7.27 15.18
C ASP A 174 2.63 -7.37 13.86
N MET A 175 2.00 -6.96 12.75
CA MET A 175 2.67 -6.92 11.45
C MET A 175 3.90 -6.02 11.49
N GLU A 176 3.75 -4.84 12.07
CA GLU A 176 4.84 -3.88 12.24
C GLU A 176 5.97 -4.45 13.11
N ARG A 177 5.65 -5.07 14.25
CA ARG A 177 6.65 -5.71 15.11
C ARG A 177 7.40 -6.82 14.38
N ILE A 178 6.69 -7.69 13.64
CA ILE A 178 7.29 -8.76 12.85
C ILE A 178 8.29 -8.20 11.83
N LEU A 179 7.86 -7.20 11.05
CA LEU A 179 8.71 -6.59 10.03
C LEU A 179 9.95 -5.90 10.62
N TYR A 180 9.83 -5.37 11.83
CA TYR A 180 10.95 -4.78 12.56
C TYR A 180 11.91 -5.82 13.13
N GLU A 181 11.39 -6.87 13.77
CA GLU A 181 12.20 -7.96 14.32
C GLU A 181 12.96 -8.73 13.24
N ASP A 182 12.39 -8.84 12.05
CA ASP A 182 13.03 -9.46 10.88
C ASP A 182 13.93 -8.49 10.10
N GLU A 183 14.18 -7.28 10.63
CA GLU A 183 15.07 -6.26 10.05
C GLU A 183 14.67 -5.81 8.62
N ILE A 184 13.40 -6.01 8.23
CA ILE A 184 12.87 -5.52 6.94
C ILE A 184 12.63 -4.01 7.01
N PHE A 185 12.19 -3.52 8.17
CA PHE A 185 12.04 -2.09 8.47
C PHE A 185 12.72 -1.73 9.78
N GLU A 186 13.34 -0.55 9.82
CA GLU A 186 13.79 0.08 11.08
C GLU A 186 12.66 0.93 11.71
N THR A 187 11.59 1.18 10.97
CA THR A 187 10.45 2.02 11.37
C THR A 187 9.42 1.25 12.20
N ARG A 188 9.01 1.85 13.33
CA ARG A 188 7.83 1.44 14.11
C ARG A 188 7.02 2.64 14.59
N SER A 189 5.79 2.37 14.99
CA SER A 189 4.91 3.32 15.65
C SER A 189 5.46 3.69 17.02
N VAL A 190 5.66 4.99 17.26
CA VAL A 190 6.10 5.52 18.56
C VAL A 190 4.93 5.63 19.54
N ALA A 191 3.71 5.68 19.02
CA ALA A 191 2.48 5.65 19.79
C ALA A 191 1.35 5.09 18.93
N THR A 192 0.28 4.65 19.58
CA THR A 192 -0.91 4.14 18.90
C THR A 192 -2.17 4.56 19.63
N SER A 193 -3.27 4.73 18.90
CA SER A 193 -4.61 4.77 19.49
C SER A 193 -5.29 3.40 19.41
N VAL A 194 -6.38 3.23 20.15
CA VAL A 194 -7.31 2.11 19.94
C VAL A 194 -7.87 2.16 18.51
N GLY A 195 -8.13 3.36 17.98
CA GLY A 195 -8.76 3.56 16.68
C GLY A 195 -10.28 3.56 16.79
N GLY A 196 -10.96 3.25 15.68
CA GLY A 196 -12.43 3.38 15.61
C GLY A 196 -12.89 4.84 15.74
N TYR A 197 -14.16 5.05 16.09
CA TYR A 197 -14.69 6.41 16.23
C TYR A 197 -13.99 7.14 17.39
N GLU A 198 -13.53 8.36 17.09
CA GLU A 198 -12.78 9.25 18.00
C GLU A 198 -11.53 8.62 18.64
N ASP A 199 -10.92 7.61 18.00
CA ASP A 199 -9.75 6.88 18.52
C ASP A 199 -9.97 6.10 19.83
N ARG A 200 -11.22 5.96 20.24
CA ARG A 200 -11.62 5.36 21.52
C ARG A 200 -12.33 4.01 21.36
N GLY A 201 -12.41 3.49 20.14
CA GLY A 201 -13.18 2.30 19.83
C GLY A 201 -14.69 2.49 20.00
N LEU A 202 -15.21 3.73 19.92
CA LEU A 202 -16.64 3.99 20.05
C LEU A 202 -17.41 3.22 18.96
N GLY A 203 -18.48 2.53 19.36
CA GLY A 203 -19.26 1.66 18.47
C GLY A 203 -18.74 0.22 18.34
N MET A 204 -17.61 -0.11 18.98
CA MET A 204 -17.11 -1.48 19.10
C MET A 204 -17.64 -2.15 20.37
N THR A 205 -17.58 -3.48 20.44
CA THR A 205 -17.90 -4.22 21.66
C THR A 205 -16.79 -4.06 22.69
N GLU A 206 -17.13 -4.21 23.98
CA GLU A 206 -16.14 -4.19 25.07
C GLU A 206 -15.05 -5.25 24.86
N GLU A 207 -15.44 -6.43 24.37
CA GLU A 207 -14.49 -7.50 24.00
C GLU A 207 -13.55 -7.07 22.87
N GLY A 208 -14.06 -6.40 21.83
CA GLY A 208 -13.25 -5.91 20.72
C GLY A 208 -12.20 -4.90 21.17
N VAL A 209 -12.60 -3.95 22.02
CA VAL A 209 -11.68 -2.97 22.61
C VAL A 209 -10.64 -3.66 23.49
N ARG A 210 -11.05 -4.64 24.31
CA ARG A 210 -10.12 -5.42 25.14
C ARG A 210 -9.07 -6.14 24.30
N LEU A 211 -9.48 -6.82 23.23
CA LEU A 211 -8.56 -7.51 22.31
C LEU A 211 -7.58 -6.56 21.61
N ILE A 212 -8.03 -5.34 21.28
CA ILE A 212 -7.15 -4.30 20.74
C ILE A 212 -6.14 -3.84 21.79
N GLN A 213 -6.57 -3.59 23.03
CA GLN A 213 -5.68 -3.19 24.11
C GLN A 213 -4.65 -4.27 24.45
N GLU A 214 -5.07 -5.55 24.47
CA GLU A 214 -4.15 -6.70 24.58
C GLU A 214 -3.15 -6.71 23.42
N GLY A 215 -3.60 -6.36 22.22
CA GLY A 215 -2.75 -6.21 21.03
C GLY A 215 -1.77 -5.05 21.08
N ILE A 216 -2.14 -3.94 21.71
CA ILE A 216 -1.24 -2.81 21.95
C ILE A 216 -0.19 -3.20 23.00
N GLN A 217 -0.63 -3.82 24.10
CA GLN A 217 0.24 -4.25 25.19
C GLN A 217 1.28 -5.27 24.72
N ARG A 218 0.88 -6.29 23.95
CA ARG A 218 1.81 -7.34 23.47
C ARG A 218 2.87 -6.84 22.48
N ASN A 219 2.63 -5.69 21.84
CA ASN A 219 3.58 -5.06 20.92
C ASN A 219 4.39 -3.93 21.57
N GLU A 220 4.16 -3.65 22.84
CA GLU A 220 4.90 -2.67 23.65
C GLU A 220 4.91 -1.26 23.02
N VAL A 221 3.77 -0.83 22.46
CA VAL A 221 3.60 0.51 21.87
C VAL A 221 2.80 1.41 22.82
N ASP A 222 3.26 2.65 23.01
CA ASP A 222 2.59 3.62 23.89
C ASP A 222 1.16 3.90 23.43
N LEU A 223 0.18 3.69 24.31
CA LEU A 223 -1.22 3.98 24.05
C LEU A 223 -1.51 5.48 24.25
N LEU A 224 -2.13 6.11 23.27
CA LEU A 224 -2.72 7.43 23.40
C LEU A 224 -4.03 7.33 24.18
N GLU A 225 -3.98 7.66 25.47
CA GLU A 225 -5.17 7.80 26.30
C GLU A 225 -5.85 9.15 26.00
N VAL A 226 -6.96 9.11 25.26
CA VAL A 226 -7.66 10.31 24.80
C VAL A 226 -9.08 10.36 25.34
N ALA A 227 -9.46 11.47 25.97
CA ALA A 227 -10.81 11.71 26.47
C ALA A 227 -11.72 12.39 25.43
N SER A 228 -11.13 13.13 24.48
CA SER A 228 -11.86 13.76 23.38
C SER A 228 -11.03 13.78 22.07
N PHE A 229 -11.70 14.12 20.96
CA PHE A 229 -11.06 14.31 19.66
C PHE A 229 -10.00 15.43 19.68
N GLU A 230 -10.26 16.53 20.37
CA GLU A 230 -9.33 17.66 20.49
C GLU A 230 -8.05 17.25 21.24
N GLU A 231 -8.20 16.50 22.33
CA GLU A 231 -7.05 15.96 23.07
C GLU A 231 -6.25 14.98 22.21
N SER A 232 -6.95 14.14 21.43
CA SER A 232 -6.37 13.22 20.46
C SER A 232 -5.47 13.93 19.44
N ILE A 233 -5.87 15.10 18.96
CA ILE A 233 -5.06 15.93 18.07
C ILE A 233 -3.86 16.53 18.81
N GLU A 234 -4.08 17.12 19.97
CA GLU A 234 -3.03 17.83 20.71
C GLU A 234 -1.89 16.88 21.12
N GLN A 235 -2.21 15.69 21.63
CA GLN A 235 -1.20 14.70 21.99
C GLN A 235 -0.35 14.26 20.77
N ARG A 236 -0.97 14.07 19.60
CA ARG A 236 -0.22 13.74 18.37
C ARG A 236 0.69 14.87 17.92
N LEU A 237 0.22 16.11 17.96
CA LEU A 237 1.04 17.27 17.61
C LEU A 237 2.24 17.42 18.56
N GLN A 238 2.07 17.09 19.84
CA GLN A 238 3.17 17.07 20.80
C GLN A 238 4.21 15.99 20.47
N ILE A 239 3.78 14.79 20.07
CA ILE A 239 4.68 13.71 19.64
C ILE A 239 5.44 14.10 18.37
N TYR A 240 4.76 14.66 17.36
CA TYR A 240 5.40 15.06 16.10
C TYR A 240 6.35 16.27 16.23
N ARG A 241 6.32 16.99 17.35
CA ARG A 241 7.24 18.10 17.64
C ARG A 241 8.55 17.66 18.31
N ARG A 242 8.64 16.40 18.75
CA ARG A 242 9.87 15.83 19.32
C ARG A 242 10.90 15.60 18.22
#